data_AF-A0A7S7JIM9-F1
#
_entry.id   AF-A0A7S7JIM9-F1
#
_cell.length_a   1.000
_cell.length_b   1.000
_cell.length_c   1.000
_cell.angle_alpha   90.00
_cell.angle_beta   90.00
_cell.angle_gamma   90.00
#
_symmetry.space_group_name_H-M   'P 1'
#
loop_
_entity.id
_entity.type
_entity.pdbx_description
1 polymer ?
#
loop_
_entity_poly.entity_id
_entity_poly.type
_entity_poly.pdbx_seq_one_letter_code
_entity_poly.pdbx_strand_id
1 'polypeptide(L)'
;MHHLEIPASLAQQLVDGLMGGYKDYLAERKQKQQSLTISGAFAWTRSNFIDSKISELVSKEPSISSQPDKAGYAWEYIQFIHEQSNHRSLIIVKNARQLKRRFNNTTTVDKNNYLYQLAGINNELSAAGLLSSRQTNGVIQLELALPGTNNAVVSLMNQTAQKSSPFSKFYIVTYAVDNDSKMIKHIELTMPNQTEMTLKPIQDLTPLIKQSPFQISLEEVEPIQSDQVPDAAYEQNTLFGYEINADPETEMEADAE
;
A
#
# COMPACT_ATOMS: atom_id res chain seq x y z
N MET A 1 18.49 18.83 6.11
CA MET A 1 18.43 17.52 5.45
C MET A 1 17.00 17.02 5.54
N HIS A 2 16.36 16.68 4.42
CA HIS A 2 15.01 16.08 4.44
C HIS A 2 15.16 14.60 4.80
N HIS A 3 14.89 14.24 6.04
CA HIS A 3 14.82 12.83 6.44
C HIS A 3 13.46 12.27 6.00
N LEU A 4 13.50 11.35 5.02
CA LEU A 4 12.31 10.75 4.40
C LEU A 4 11.94 9.39 5.00
N GLU A 5 12.87 8.70 5.65
CA GLU A 5 12.59 7.43 6.33
C GLU A 5 11.70 7.64 7.57
N ILE A 6 11.04 6.56 7.99
CA ILE A 6 10.30 6.52 9.25
C ILE A 6 11.17 5.92 10.36
N PRO A 7 10.90 6.24 11.64
CA PRO A 7 11.64 5.64 12.76
C PRO A 7 11.59 4.11 12.73
N ALA A 8 12.70 3.46 13.09
CA ALA A 8 12.81 2.00 13.09
C ALA A 8 11.74 1.30 13.96
N SER A 9 11.35 1.91 15.09
CA SER A 9 10.27 1.38 15.94
C SER A 9 8.93 1.35 15.21
N LEU A 10 8.59 2.43 14.50
CA LEU A 10 7.37 2.51 13.70
C LEU A 10 7.44 1.54 12.51
N ALA A 11 8.58 1.47 11.82
CA ALA A 11 8.80 0.52 10.74
C ALA A 11 8.56 -0.93 11.19
N GLN A 12 9.11 -1.33 12.34
CA GLN A 12 8.89 -2.65 12.90
C GLN A 12 7.41 -2.90 13.23
N GLN A 13 6.72 -1.93 13.83
CA GLN A 13 5.29 -2.09 14.15
C GLN A 13 4.39 -2.20 12.92
N LEU A 14 4.70 -1.47 11.85
CA LEU A 14 3.99 -1.60 10.58
C LEU A 14 4.19 -3.01 10.01
N VAL A 15 5.41 -3.53 10.04
CA VAL A 15 5.71 -4.90 9.57
C VAL A 15 5.05 -5.94 10.46
N ASP A 16 5.11 -5.80 11.78
CA ASP A 16 4.46 -6.72 12.72
C ASP A 16 2.95 -6.73 12.55
N GLY A 17 2.34 -5.55 12.37
CA GLY A 17 0.91 -5.44 12.16
C GLY A 17 0.48 -6.06 10.84
N LEU A 18 1.29 -5.86 9.79
CA LEU A 18 1.06 -6.45 8.49
C LEU A 18 1.18 -7.98 8.52
N MET A 19 2.23 -8.53 9.14
CA MET A 19 2.42 -9.98 9.28
C MET A 19 1.32 -10.60 10.15
N GLY A 20 1.00 -9.98 11.29
CA GLY A 20 -0.06 -10.44 12.19
C GLY A 20 -1.44 -10.38 11.55
N GLY A 21 -1.76 -9.29 10.84
CA GLY A 21 -3.05 -9.14 10.17
C GLY A 21 -3.19 -10.09 8.99
N TYR A 22 -2.10 -10.37 8.27
CA TYR A 22 -2.14 -11.39 7.23
C TYR A 22 -2.38 -12.80 7.81
N LYS A 23 -1.72 -13.13 8.93
CA LYS A 23 -1.96 -14.38 9.66
C LYS A 23 -3.42 -14.50 10.14
N ASP A 24 -4.00 -13.44 10.69
CA ASP A 24 -5.40 -13.40 11.10
C ASP A 24 -6.35 -13.61 9.90
N TYR A 25 -6.06 -12.97 8.76
CA TYR A 25 -6.80 -13.19 7.52
C TYR A 25 -6.75 -14.65 7.07
N LEU A 26 -5.58 -15.29 7.09
CA LEU A 26 -5.43 -16.70 6.68
C LEU A 26 -6.28 -17.64 7.55
N ALA A 27 -6.27 -17.42 8.87
CA ALA A 27 -7.08 -18.20 9.80
C ALA A 27 -8.58 -18.04 9.52
N GLU A 28 -9.07 -16.81 9.35
CA GLU A 28 -10.48 -16.56 9.07
C GLU A 28 -10.87 -17.07 7.67
N ARG A 29 -10.00 -16.92 6.68
CA ARG A 29 -10.22 -17.42 5.31
C ARG A 29 -10.40 -18.93 5.30
N LYS A 30 -9.57 -19.67 6.05
CA LYS A 30 -9.72 -21.12 6.26
C LYS A 30 -11.09 -21.47 6.84
N GLN A 31 -11.50 -20.76 7.90
CA GLN A 31 -12.80 -20.97 8.52
C GLN A 31 -13.97 -20.68 7.56
N LYS A 32 -13.89 -19.62 6.74
CA LYS A 32 -14.95 -19.31 5.77
C LYS A 32 -15.04 -20.30 4.62
N GLN A 33 -13.92 -20.88 4.18
CA GLN A 33 -13.95 -21.97 3.20
C GLN A 33 -14.64 -23.23 3.74
N GLN A 34 -14.48 -23.51 5.03
CA GLN A 34 -15.09 -24.68 5.67
C GLN A 34 -16.58 -24.49 5.98
N SER A 35 -17.00 -23.25 6.30
CA SER A 35 -18.36 -22.96 6.78
C SER A 35 -19.33 -22.49 5.70
N LEU A 36 -18.86 -22.04 4.54
CA LEU A 36 -19.69 -21.51 3.47
C LEU A 36 -19.51 -22.29 2.17
N THR A 37 -20.61 -22.61 1.49
CA THR A 37 -20.59 -23.21 0.16
C THR A 37 -19.89 -22.31 -0.87
N ILE A 38 -20.01 -20.98 -0.71
CA ILE A 38 -19.36 -19.98 -1.57
C ILE A 38 -18.71 -18.93 -0.67
N SER A 39 -17.38 -18.80 -0.73
CA SER A 39 -16.61 -17.88 0.12
C SER A 39 -15.59 -17.03 -0.64
N GLY A 40 -15.57 -17.06 -1.98
CA GLY A 40 -14.55 -16.38 -2.79
C GLY A 40 -14.50 -14.86 -2.58
N ALA A 41 -15.64 -14.22 -2.29
CA ALA A 41 -15.70 -12.79 -1.97
C ALA A 41 -14.90 -12.43 -0.70
N PHE A 42 -14.62 -13.40 0.18
CA PHE A 42 -13.84 -13.14 1.40
C PHE A 42 -12.37 -12.83 1.10
N ALA A 43 -11.84 -13.24 -0.06
CA ALA A 43 -10.45 -12.97 -0.44
C ALA A 43 -10.12 -11.46 -0.49
N TRP A 44 -11.15 -10.63 -0.66
CA TRP A 44 -11.09 -9.18 -0.74
C TRP A 44 -10.99 -8.47 0.62
N THR A 45 -11.07 -9.24 1.71
CA THR A 45 -11.04 -8.68 3.07
C THR A 45 -9.64 -8.62 3.67
N ARG A 46 -8.61 -9.14 2.97
CA ARG A 46 -7.22 -9.22 3.45
C ARG A 46 -6.72 -7.90 4.01
N SER A 47 -6.87 -6.82 3.25
CA SER A 47 -6.42 -5.49 3.63
C SER A 47 -7.12 -4.98 4.89
N ASN A 48 -8.36 -5.40 5.17
CA ASN A 48 -9.08 -5.03 6.39
C ASN A 48 -8.44 -5.65 7.65
N PHE A 49 -7.98 -6.91 7.56
CA PHE A 49 -7.29 -7.58 8.68
C PHE A 49 -5.92 -6.95 8.93
N ILE A 50 -5.19 -6.63 7.87
CA ILE A 50 -3.90 -5.94 7.94
C ILE A 50 -4.06 -4.57 8.58
N ASP A 51 -4.96 -3.73 8.07
CA ASP A 51 -5.21 -2.40 8.61
C ASP A 51 -5.63 -2.47 10.08
N SER A 52 -6.54 -3.40 10.42
CA SER A 52 -7.01 -3.59 11.80
C SER A 52 -5.89 -3.99 12.75
N LYS A 53 -5.02 -4.93 12.36
CA LYS A 53 -3.91 -5.37 13.20
C LYS A 53 -2.86 -4.27 13.36
N ILE A 54 -2.52 -3.55 12.29
CA ILE A 54 -1.61 -2.40 12.40
C ILE A 54 -2.21 -1.39 13.38
N SER A 55 -3.49 -1.04 13.23
CA SER A 55 -4.17 -0.13 14.14
C SER A 55 -4.12 -0.59 15.60
N GLU A 56 -4.29 -1.89 15.86
CA GLU A 56 -4.15 -2.48 17.19
C GLU A 56 -2.74 -2.27 17.76
N LEU A 57 -1.70 -2.57 16.99
CA LEU A 57 -0.32 -2.50 17.47
C LEU A 57 0.15 -1.06 17.66
N VAL A 58 -0.12 -0.19 16.70
CA VAL A 58 0.34 1.21 16.73
C VAL A 58 -0.44 2.05 17.74
N SER A 59 -1.62 1.61 18.20
CA SER A 59 -2.38 2.29 19.26
C SER A 59 -1.60 2.47 20.58
N LYS A 60 -0.53 1.70 20.75
CA LYS A 60 0.36 1.76 21.92
C LYS A 60 1.41 2.87 21.80
N GLU A 61 1.59 3.44 20.61
CA GLU A 61 2.57 4.48 20.33
C GLU A 61 1.91 5.87 20.30
N PRO A 62 2.29 6.79 21.20
CA PRO A 62 1.67 8.12 21.27
C PRO A 62 1.86 8.98 20.02
N SER A 63 2.88 8.69 19.21
CA SER A 63 3.19 9.46 18.01
C SER A 63 2.36 9.06 16.80
N ILE A 64 1.50 8.06 16.88
CA ILE A 64 0.72 7.58 15.74
C ILE A 64 -0.72 7.29 16.12
N SER A 65 -1.63 7.65 15.22
CA SER A 65 -3.06 7.42 15.39
C SER A 65 -3.68 6.84 14.13
N SER A 66 -4.74 6.08 14.31
CA SER A 66 -5.48 5.43 13.22
C SER A 66 -6.81 6.14 12.99
N GLN A 67 -7.14 6.41 11.74
CA GLN A 67 -8.42 7.00 11.35
C GLN A 67 -9.01 6.22 10.15
N PRO A 68 -10.23 5.70 10.24
CA PRO A 68 -10.91 5.12 9.07
C PRO A 68 -11.24 6.21 8.03
N ASP A 69 -11.07 5.89 6.75
CA ASP A 69 -11.49 6.72 5.62
C ASP A 69 -12.00 5.82 4.47
N LYS A 70 -12.53 6.42 3.41
CA LYS A 70 -13.18 5.72 2.30
C LYS A 70 -12.47 5.93 0.95
N ALA A 71 -12.38 4.84 0.19
CA ALA A 71 -11.94 4.80 -1.19
C ALA A 71 -13.17 4.53 -2.07
N GLY A 72 -13.81 5.59 -2.56
CA GLY A 72 -15.09 5.50 -3.25
C GLY A 72 -16.26 5.24 -2.32
N TYR A 73 -17.30 4.54 -2.80
CA TYR A 73 -18.58 4.45 -2.08
C TYR A 73 -18.56 3.47 -0.91
N ALA A 74 -17.96 2.29 -1.10
CA ALA A 74 -18.13 1.15 -0.20
C ALA A 74 -16.84 0.71 0.50
N TRP A 75 -15.67 1.11 0.00
CA TRP A 75 -14.40 0.63 0.54
C TRP A 75 -13.85 1.54 1.61
N GLU A 76 -13.54 0.92 2.74
CA GLU A 76 -12.92 1.55 3.89
C GLU A 76 -11.46 1.11 3.95
N TYR A 77 -10.61 2.01 4.43
CA TYR A 77 -9.21 1.75 4.72
C TYR A 77 -8.80 2.58 5.92
N ILE A 78 -7.69 2.24 6.56
CA ILE A 78 -7.15 3.01 7.68
C ILE A 78 -6.05 3.94 7.20
N GLN A 79 -6.16 5.20 7.58
CA GLN A 79 -5.10 6.19 7.54
C GLN A 79 -4.35 6.17 8.86
N PHE A 80 -3.04 6.01 8.79
CA PHE A 80 -2.16 6.13 9.95
C PHE A 80 -1.49 7.50 9.92
N ILE A 81 -1.78 8.31 10.93
CA ILE A 81 -1.25 9.67 11.07
C ILE A 81 -0.10 9.62 12.06
N HIS A 82 1.11 9.81 11.55
CA HIS A 82 2.33 9.87 12.35
C HIS A 82 2.69 11.34 12.64
N GLU A 83 2.60 11.70 13.92
CA GLU A 83 2.91 13.01 14.48
C GLU A 83 4.40 13.08 14.85
N GLN A 84 5.12 14.02 14.24
CA GLN A 84 6.49 14.37 14.61
C GLN A 84 6.52 15.86 14.99
N SER A 85 7.47 16.27 15.82
CA SER A 85 7.45 17.57 16.52
C SER A 85 7.20 18.80 15.63
N ASN A 86 7.55 18.74 14.35
CA ASN A 86 7.38 19.85 13.39
C ASN A 86 6.61 19.45 12.12
N HIS A 87 6.14 18.20 12.01
CA HIS A 87 5.53 17.72 10.77
C HIS A 87 4.66 16.49 10.96
N ARG A 88 3.60 16.39 10.17
CA ARG A 88 2.66 15.28 10.18
C ARG A 88 2.83 14.46 8.90
N SER A 89 2.81 13.15 9.04
CA SER A 89 2.91 12.22 7.91
C SER A 89 1.65 11.36 7.85
N LEU A 90 1.09 11.24 6.64
CA LEU A 90 0.00 10.32 6.35
C LEU A 90 0.59 9.03 5.80
N ILE A 91 0.16 7.89 6.32
CA ILE A 91 0.60 6.56 5.87
C ILE A 91 -0.64 5.72 5.58
N ILE A 92 -0.64 5.01 4.45
CA ILE A 92 -1.61 3.95 4.14
C ILE A 92 -0.88 2.67 3.79
N VAL A 93 -1.55 1.52 3.88
CA VAL A 93 -0.98 0.22 3.51
C VAL A 93 -1.72 -0.34 2.32
N LYS A 94 -0.98 -0.81 1.31
CA LYS A 94 -1.57 -1.35 0.07
C LYS A 94 -0.83 -2.56 -0.44
N ASN A 95 -1.58 -3.54 -0.91
CA ASN A 95 -1.01 -4.62 -1.68
C ASN A 95 -0.53 -4.08 -3.04
N ALA A 96 0.67 -4.47 -3.42
CA ALA A 96 1.34 -4.10 -4.65
C ALA A 96 1.52 -5.36 -5.52
N ARG A 97 1.09 -5.27 -6.77
CA ARG A 97 1.33 -6.30 -7.78
C ARG A 97 2.15 -5.72 -8.93
N GLN A 98 3.27 -6.35 -9.24
CA GLN A 98 4.02 -6.03 -10.44
C GLN A 98 3.23 -6.48 -11.68
N LEU A 99 3.10 -5.58 -12.66
CA LEU A 99 2.53 -5.86 -13.95
C LEU A 99 3.65 -6.11 -14.96
N LYS A 100 3.54 -7.19 -15.75
CA LYS A 100 4.42 -7.44 -16.91
C LYS A 100 4.17 -6.49 -18.09
N ARG A 101 3.12 -5.66 -18.03
CA ARG A 101 2.73 -4.76 -19.12
C ARG A 101 3.11 -3.32 -18.76
N ARG A 102 3.84 -2.65 -19.66
CA ARG A 102 4.13 -1.22 -19.56
C ARG A 102 2.82 -0.42 -19.56
N PHE A 103 2.83 0.74 -18.91
CA PHE A 103 1.81 1.75 -19.18
C PHE A 103 1.89 2.09 -20.66
N ASN A 104 0.83 1.82 -21.42
CA ASN A 104 0.68 2.51 -22.69
C ASN A 104 0.38 3.97 -22.35
N ASN A 105 1.07 4.92 -23.01
CA ASN A 105 0.88 6.37 -22.87
C ASN A 105 -0.55 6.88 -23.18
N THR A 106 -1.52 5.99 -23.32
CA THR A 106 -2.94 6.24 -23.60
C THR A 106 -3.83 6.18 -22.36
N THR A 107 -3.32 5.76 -21.19
CA THR A 107 -4.13 5.73 -19.97
C THR A 107 -4.34 7.15 -19.44
N THR A 108 -5.56 7.66 -19.53
CA THR A 108 -5.95 8.90 -18.85
C THR A 108 -5.91 8.69 -17.34
N VAL A 109 -5.04 9.45 -16.66
CA VAL A 109 -4.99 9.47 -15.19
C VAL A 109 -6.30 10.06 -14.66
N ASP A 110 -7.03 9.28 -13.85
CA ASP A 110 -8.22 9.78 -13.16
C ASP A 110 -7.80 10.66 -11.98
N LYS A 111 -7.90 11.98 -12.16
CA LYS A 111 -7.60 12.96 -11.10
C LYS A 111 -8.61 12.94 -9.94
N ASN A 112 -9.74 12.27 -10.12
CA ASN A 112 -10.71 12.05 -9.05
C ASN A 112 -10.34 10.86 -8.16
N ASN A 113 -9.34 10.07 -8.55
CA ASN A 113 -8.85 8.97 -7.73
C ASN A 113 -8.23 9.50 -6.42
N TYR A 114 -8.61 8.91 -5.29
CA TYR A 114 -8.15 9.37 -3.98
C TYR A 114 -6.63 9.26 -3.81
N LEU A 115 -5.98 8.24 -4.37
CA LEU A 115 -4.52 8.09 -4.32
C LEU A 115 -3.83 9.21 -5.11
N TYR A 116 -4.40 9.62 -6.25
CA TYR A 116 -3.91 10.78 -7.01
C TYR A 116 -3.96 12.04 -6.15
N GLN A 117 -5.07 12.24 -5.43
CA GLN A 117 -5.27 13.45 -4.62
C GLN A 117 -4.36 13.45 -3.38
N LEU A 118 -4.24 12.32 -2.69
CA LEU A 118 -3.31 12.16 -1.56
C LEU A 118 -1.85 12.33 -1.99
N ALA A 119 -1.47 11.89 -3.21
CA ALA A 119 -0.13 12.14 -3.75
C ALA A 119 0.20 13.63 -3.86
N GLY A 120 -0.80 14.51 -3.96
CA GLY A 120 -0.62 15.96 -3.93
C GLY A 120 0.05 16.48 -2.64
N ILE A 121 -0.02 15.73 -1.53
CA ILE A 121 0.72 16.05 -0.29
C ILE A 121 2.23 16.14 -0.56
N ASN A 122 2.75 15.32 -1.49
CA ASN A 122 4.17 15.22 -1.80
C ASN A 122 4.62 16.21 -2.89
N ASN A 123 3.78 17.14 -3.32
CA ASN A 123 4.11 18.04 -4.44
C ASN A 123 5.30 18.94 -4.15
N GLU A 124 5.46 19.44 -2.91
CA GLU A 124 6.63 20.24 -2.54
C GLU A 124 7.93 19.42 -2.62
N LEU A 125 7.90 18.16 -2.19
CA LEU A 125 9.04 17.23 -2.28
C LEU A 125 9.35 16.88 -3.75
N SER A 126 8.32 16.68 -4.55
CA SER A 126 8.45 16.40 -5.99
C SER A 126 9.06 17.60 -6.73
N ALA A 127 8.57 18.82 -6.47
CA ALA A 127 9.08 20.05 -7.06
C ALA A 127 10.53 20.36 -6.65
N ALA A 128 10.94 19.93 -5.46
CA ALA A 128 12.32 19.99 -5.00
C ALA A 128 13.23 18.90 -5.62
N GLY A 129 12.70 18.05 -6.52
CA GLY A 129 13.45 16.95 -7.14
C GLY A 129 13.75 15.79 -6.19
N LEU A 130 13.21 15.79 -4.98
CA LEU A 130 13.48 14.75 -3.97
C LEU A 130 12.77 13.44 -4.29
N LEU A 131 11.73 13.48 -5.14
CA LEU A 131 10.97 12.30 -5.58
C LEU A 131 11.19 11.92 -7.04
N SER A 132 12.09 12.63 -7.73
CA SER A 132 12.47 12.24 -9.10
C SER A 132 13.24 10.93 -9.09
N SER A 133 13.01 10.15 -10.14
CA SER A 133 13.59 8.82 -10.31
C SER A 133 13.92 8.55 -11.78
N ARG A 134 14.85 7.61 -12.03
CA ARG A 134 15.13 7.15 -13.41
C ARG A 134 14.07 6.14 -13.80
N GLN A 135 13.37 6.38 -14.90
CA GLN A 135 12.39 5.44 -15.45
C GLN A 135 12.98 4.04 -15.62
N THR A 136 12.31 3.04 -15.06
CA THR A 136 12.60 1.62 -15.30
C THR A 136 11.43 0.96 -16.02
N ASN A 137 11.62 -0.27 -16.48
CA ASN A 137 10.60 -0.98 -17.26
C ASN A 137 9.49 -1.62 -16.40
N GLY A 138 9.48 -1.41 -15.08
CA GLY A 138 8.57 -2.04 -14.12
C GLY A 138 7.36 -1.18 -13.74
N VAL A 139 6.15 -1.75 -13.85
CA VAL A 139 4.91 -1.11 -13.39
C VAL A 139 4.39 -1.84 -12.17
N ILE A 140 3.99 -1.11 -11.12
CA ILE A 140 3.20 -1.68 -10.02
C ILE A 140 1.80 -1.10 -10.02
N GLN A 141 0.84 -2.01 -9.88
CA GLN A 141 -0.54 -1.65 -9.60
C GLN A 141 -0.81 -1.82 -8.11
N LEU A 142 -1.31 -0.76 -7.50
CA LEU A 142 -1.80 -0.81 -6.12
C LEU A 142 -3.23 -1.37 -6.14
N GLU A 143 -3.53 -2.23 -5.18
CA GLU A 143 -4.87 -2.77 -5.00
C GLU A 143 -5.91 -1.65 -4.78
N LEU A 144 -7.07 -1.80 -5.42
CA LEU A 144 -8.27 -1.02 -5.12
C LEU A 144 -8.21 0.47 -5.44
N ALA A 145 -7.70 0.83 -6.62
CA ALA A 145 -7.78 2.19 -7.12
C ALA A 145 -9.16 2.50 -7.73
N LEU A 146 -10.23 2.32 -6.95
CA LEU A 146 -11.59 2.60 -7.44
C LEU A 146 -11.77 4.08 -7.80
N PRO A 147 -12.52 4.41 -8.86
CA PRO A 147 -12.99 5.75 -9.11
C PRO A 147 -14.00 6.15 -8.02
N GLY A 148 -13.79 7.29 -7.35
CA GLY A 148 -14.76 7.79 -6.38
C GLY A 148 -14.32 9.04 -5.64
N THR A 149 -15.29 9.92 -5.37
CA THR A 149 -15.09 11.32 -4.94
C THR A 149 -15.17 11.55 -3.43
N ASN A 150 -15.44 10.52 -2.63
CA ASN A 150 -15.79 10.67 -1.22
C ASN A 150 -14.70 10.14 -0.30
N ASN A 151 -13.62 10.89 -0.18
CA ASN A 151 -12.58 10.67 0.82
C ASN A 151 -12.57 11.88 1.78
N ALA A 152 -12.53 11.65 3.09
CA ALA A 152 -12.68 12.72 4.09
C ALA A 152 -11.47 13.67 4.10
N VAL A 153 -10.26 13.15 3.90
CA VAL A 153 -9.04 13.97 3.78
C VAL A 153 -9.05 14.79 2.49
N VAL A 154 -9.46 14.18 1.38
CA VAL A 154 -9.70 14.88 0.11
C VAL A 154 -10.73 15.99 0.27
N SER A 155 -11.83 15.67 0.96
CA SER A 155 -12.90 16.63 1.22
C SER A 155 -12.39 17.81 2.06
N LEU A 156 -11.48 17.55 3.01
CA LEU A 156 -10.82 18.59 3.80
C LEU A 156 -9.87 19.43 2.93
N MET A 157 -9.04 18.80 2.09
CA MET A 157 -8.17 19.49 1.12
C MET A 157 -8.95 20.38 0.15
N ASN A 158 -10.14 19.94 -0.29
CA ASN A 158 -10.99 20.67 -1.21
C ASN A 158 -11.81 21.80 -0.54
N GLN A 159 -12.19 21.64 0.74
CA GLN A 159 -13.00 22.63 1.48
C GLN A 159 -12.19 23.80 2.03
N THR A 160 -10.93 23.56 2.39
CA THR A 160 -10.06 24.67 2.80
C THR A 160 -9.54 25.37 1.56
N ALA A 161 -9.95 26.62 1.34
CA ALA A 161 -9.28 27.55 0.41
C ALA A 161 -7.78 27.80 0.76
N GLN A 162 -7.23 27.09 1.75
CA GLN A 162 -5.82 26.95 2.05
C GLN A 162 -5.24 25.80 1.21
N LYS A 163 -4.39 26.17 0.24
CA LYS A 163 -3.61 25.30 -0.65
C LYS A 163 -2.67 24.29 0.04
N SER A 164 -2.67 24.16 1.36
CA SER A 164 -1.72 23.36 2.11
C SER A 164 -2.43 22.27 2.92
N SER A 165 -2.18 21.02 2.55
CA SER A 165 -2.51 19.85 3.38
C SER A 165 -1.95 20.01 4.80
N PRO A 166 -2.66 19.53 5.85
CA PRO A 166 -2.09 19.49 7.21
C PRO A 166 -0.93 18.48 7.33
N PHE A 167 -0.76 17.62 6.33
CA PHE A 167 0.33 16.67 6.20
C PHE A 167 1.42 17.23 5.29
N SER A 168 2.66 17.01 5.69
CA SER A 168 3.86 17.37 4.92
C SER A 168 4.39 16.24 4.04
N LYS A 169 3.97 15.00 4.34
CA LYS A 169 4.45 13.77 3.71
C LYS A 169 3.30 12.78 3.61
N PHE A 170 3.23 12.09 2.48
CA PHE A 170 2.34 10.97 2.26
C PHE A 170 3.14 9.75 1.84
N TYR A 171 2.96 8.66 2.57
CA TYR A 171 3.60 7.38 2.33
C TYR A 171 2.57 6.30 2.01
N ILE A 172 3.00 5.35 1.20
CA ILE A 172 2.31 4.09 0.98
C ILE A 172 3.26 2.98 1.41
N VAL A 173 2.89 2.21 2.44
CA VAL A 173 3.57 0.95 2.73
C VAL A 173 3.02 -0.07 1.75
N THR A 174 3.85 -0.43 0.78
CA THR A 174 3.50 -1.42 -0.24
C THR A 174 3.98 -2.79 0.20
N TYR A 175 3.15 -3.81 0.02
CA TYR A 175 3.55 -5.19 0.25
C TYR A 175 3.15 -6.10 -0.90
N ALA A 176 3.98 -7.08 -1.20
CA ALA A 176 3.72 -8.08 -2.24
C ALA A 176 3.54 -9.46 -1.62
N VAL A 177 2.49 -10.15 -2.08
CA VAL A 177 2.28 -11.56 -1.80
C VAL A 177 2.77 -12.34 -3.01
N ASP A 178 3.62 -13.33 -2.77
CA ASP A 178 4.11 -14.22 -3.80
C ASP A 178 2.96 -15.06 -4.37
N ASN A 179 2.92 -15.22 -5.70
CA ASN A 179 1.78 -15.89 -6.32
C ASN A 179 1.77 -17.40 -6.05
N ASP A 180 2.95 -18.00 -5.90
CA ASP A 180 3.10 -19.44 -5.77
C ASP A 180 3.09 -19.85 -4.31
N SER A 181 3.98 -19.30 -3.49
CA SER A 181 4.05 -19.63 -2.06
C SER A 181 2.94 -18.97 -1.24
N LYS A 182 2.26 -17.96 -1.77
CA LYS A 182 1.31 -17.10 -1.05
C LYS A 182 1.92 -16.44 0.19
N MET A 183 3.24 -16.37 0.29
CA MET A 183 3.95 -15.71 1.38
C MET A 183 4.13 -14.23 1.08
N ILE A 184 4.25 -13.40 2.12
CA ILE A 184 4.67 -12.01 1.95
C ILE A 184 6.15 -12.00 1.63
N LYS A 185 6.51 -11.49 0.45
CA LYS A 185 7.88 -11.52 -0.05
C LYS A 185 8.61 -10.19 0.08
N HIS A 186 7.87 -9.09 0.05
CA HIS A 186 8.46 -7.75 -0.01
C HIS A 186 7.54 -6.75 0.70
N ILE A 187 8.14 -5.88 1.51
CA ILE A 187 7.46 -4.78 2.17
C ILE A 187 8.36 -3.55 2.02
N GLU A 188 7.80 -2.45 1.55
CA GLU A 188 8.56 -1.24 1.27
C GLU A 188 7.75 0.00 1.67
N LEU A 189 8.44 0.98 2.22
CA LEU A 189 7.91 2.33 2.37
C LEU A 189 8.16 3.09 1.08
N THR A 190 7.08 3.58 0.47
CA THR A 190 7.14 4.32 -0.80
C THR A 190 6.50 5.69 -0.67
N MET A 191 6.91 6.62 -1.54
CA MET A 191 6.28 7.94 -1.68
C MET A 191 5.79 8.13 -3.12
N PRO A 192 4.50 8.42 -3.34
CA PRO A 192 3.99 8.69 -4.67
C PRO A 192 4.39 10.09 -5.15
N ASN A 193 4.71 10.18 -6.44
CA ASN A 193 4.90 11.41 -7.20
C ASN A 193 3.70 11.61 -8.11
N GLN A 194 2.88 12.63 -7.82
CA GLN A 194 1.66 12.94 -8.58
C GLN A 194 1.95 13.41 -10.02
N THR A 195 3.13 13.96 -10.28
CA THR A 195 3.51 14.51 -11.60
C THR A 195 4.03 13.43 -12.53
N GLU A 196 4.96 12.61 -12.03
CA GLU A 196 5.57 11.52 -12.79
C GLU A 196 4.71 10.25 -12.79
N MET A 197 3.72 10.16 -11.90
CA MET A 197 2.95 8.93 -11.66
C MET A 197 3.86 7.74 -11.31
N THR A 198 4.88 8.00 -10.48
CA THR A 198 5.85 7.01 -9.97
C THR A 198 5.72 6.82 -8.45
N LEU A 199 6.09 5.66 -7.95
CA LEU A 199 6.32 5.41 -6.53
C LEU A 199 7.81 5.37 -6.33
N LYS A 200 8.32 6.26 -5.49
CA LYS A 200 9.71 6.24 -5.09
C LYS A 200 9.88 5.32 -3.88
N PRO A 201 10.71 4.27 -3.98
CA PRO A 201 11.25 3.55 -2.83
C PRO A 201 11.94 4.51 -1.85
N ILE A 202 11.55 4.46 -0.59
CA ILE A 202 12.17 5.26 0.49
C ILE A 202 12.94 4.36 1.45
N GLN A 203 12.36 3.23 1.84
CA GLN A 203 12.94 2.34 2.85
C GLN A 203 12.48 0.90 2.61
N ASP A 204 13.43 -0.03 2.43
CA ASP A 204 13.13 -1.47 2.41
C ASP A 204 12.84 -1.97 3.83
N LEU A 205 11.63 -2.50 4.03
CA LEU A 205 11.16 -3.03 5.31
C LEU A 205 11.17 -4.55 5.33
N THR A 206 11.47 -5.20 4.20
CA THR A 206 11.51 -6.66 4.04
C THR A 206 12.39 -7.36 5.08
N PRO A 207 13.58 -6.84 5.47
CA PRO A 207 14.41 -7.49 6.48
C PRO A 207 13.75 -7.61 7.86
N LEU A 208 12.75 -6.76 8.17
CA LEU A 208 12.06 -6.74 9.45
C LEU A 208 11.06 -7.90 9.59
N ILE A 209 10.67 -8.57 8.50
CA ILE A 209 9.80 -9.75 8.51
C ILE A 209 10.37 -10.85 9.43
N LYS A 210 11.69 -11.05 9.37
CA LYS A 210 12.39 -12.06 10.19
C LYS A 210 12.35 -11.76 11.69
N GLN A 211 12.20 -10.49 12.05
CA GLN A 211 12.15 -10.04 13.44
C GLN A 211 10.72 -10.05 13.99
N SER A 212 9.73 -10.22 13.11
CA SER A 212 8.34 -10.19 13.51
C SER A 212 7.99 -11.38 14.40
N PRO A 213 7.22 -11.18 15.49
CA PRO A 213 6.71 -12.29 16.29
C PRO A 213 5.65 -13.11 15.55
N PHE A 214 5.11 -12.59 14.44
CA PHE A 214 4.10 -13.25 13.62
C PHE A 214 4.76 -13.96 12.44
N GLN A 215 5.08 -15.24 12.63
CA GLN A 215 5.56 -16.11 11.56
C GLN A 215 4.40 -16.87 10.92
N ILE A 216 4.45 -17.01 9.60
CA ILE A 216 3.43 -17.70 8.80
C ILE A 216 4.01 -19.04 8.33
N SER A 217 3.26 -20.11 8.52
CA SER A 217 3.62 -21.45 8.10
C SER A 217 2.95 -21.84 6.78
N LEU A 218 3.48 -22.88 6.11
CA LEU A 218 2.90 -23.40 4.87
C LEU A 218 1.46 -23.92 5.06
N GLU A 219 1.14 -24.48 6.22
CA GLU A 219 -0.21 -24.96 6.57
C GLU A 219 -1.23 -23.82 6.67
N GLU A 220 -0.78 -22.61 7.01
CA GLU A 220 -1.64 -21.45 7.13
C GLU A 220 -1.98 -20.84 5.77
N VAL A 221 -1.11 -20.98 4.77
CA VAL A 221 -1.35 -20.49 3.40
C VAL A 221 -2.06 -21.49 2.49
N GLU A 222 -2.03 -22.78 2.83
CA GLU A 222 -2.72 -23.85 2.10
C GLU A 222 -4.18 -23.52 1.69
N PRO A 223 -5.02 -22.90 2.56
CA PRO A 223 -6.40 -22.57 2.21
C PRO A 223 -6.50 -21.65 0.98
N ILE A 224 -5.54 -20.75 0.81
CA ILE A 224 -5.55 -19.76 -0.28
C ILE A 224 -4.69 -20.17 -1.47
N GLN A 225 -4.12 -21.38 -1.46
CA GLN A 225 -3.25 -21.85 -2.53
C GLN A 225 -3.97 -21.92 -3.88
N SER A 226 -5.25 -22.28 -3.85
CA SER A 226 -6.14 -22.33 -5.01
C SER A 226 -6.88 -21.01 -5.27
N ASP A 227 -6.74 -20.01 -4.40
CA ASP A 227 -7.37 -18.70 -4.62
C ASP A 227 -6.70 -18.06 -5.84
N GLN A 228 -7.49 -17.93 -6.91
CA GLN A 228 -7.15 -17.04 -8.00
C GLN A 228 -7.60 -15.65 -7.60
N VAL A 229 -6.65 -14.78 -7.27
CA VAL A 229 -6.95 -13.35 -7.10
C VAL A 229 -7.44 -12.87 -8.47
N PRO A 230 -8.72 -12.53 -8.63
CA PRO A 230 -9.22 -12.13 -9.94
C PRO A 230 -8.49 -10.86 -10.37
N ASP A 231 -8.10 -10.77 -11.64
CA ASP A 231 -7.54 -9.52 -12.18
C ASP A 231 -8.49 -8.33 -11.97
N ALA A 232 -9.79 -8.58 -11.73
CA ALA A 232 -10.76 -7.57 -11.34
C ALA A 232 -10.43 -6.82 -10.02
N ALA A 233 -9.54 -7.33 -9.16
CA ALA A 233 -9.03 -6.59 -7.99
C ALA A 233 -8.10 -5.43 -8.36
N TYR A 234 -7.72 -5.42 -9.62
CA TYR A 234 -6.79 -4.52 -10.26
C TYR A 234 -7.51 -4.00 -11.52
N GLU A 235 -8.40 -3.01 -11.36
CA GLU A 235 -9.31 -2.55 -12.42
C GLU A 235 -8.65 -2.51 -13.81
N GLN A 236 -9.32 -3.09 -14.81
CA GLN A 236 -8.82 -3.12 -16.19
C GLN A 236 -8.91 -1.76 -16.91
N ASN A 237 -9.72 -0.82 -16.39
CA ASN A 237 -10.01 0.47 -17.02
C ASN A 237 -9.52 1.70 -16.23
N THR A 238 -9.11 1.54 -14.98
CA THR A 238 -8.36 2.56 -14.23
C THR A 238 -7.01 1.95 -13.86
N LEU A 239 -6.06 2.00 -14.80
CA LEU A 239 -4.66 1.80 -14.40
C LEU A 239 -4.23 3.03 -13.59
N PHE A 240 -4.69 3.12 -12.35
CA PHE A 240 -4.00 3.91 -11.36
C PHE A 240 -2.97 2.99 -10.72
N GLY A 241 -1.85 2.89 -11.39
CA GLY A 241 -0.63 2.32 -10.85
C GLY A 241 0.42 3.41 -10.80
N TYR A 242 1.50 3.09 -10.12
CA TYR A 242 2.68 3.91 -10.16
C TYR A 242 3.82 3.07 -10.71
N GLU A 243 4.63 3.64 -11.60
CA GLU A 243 5.86 2.97 -12.02
C GLU A 243 6.79 2.86 -10.80
N ILE A 244 7.34 1.66 -10.56
CA ILE A 244 8.36 1.45 -9.53
C ILE A 244 9.69 1.32 -10.22
N ASN A 245 10.68 1.97 -9.62
CA ASN A 245 12.05 1.88 -10.06
C ASN A 245 12.72 0.75 -9.30
N ALA A 246 12.92 -0.39 -9.96
CA ALA A 246 13.71 -1.48 -9.40
C ALA A 246 15.20 -1.10 -9.42
N ASP A 247 15.94 -1.50 -8.38
CA ASP A 247 17.40 -1.55 -8.41
C ASP A 247 17.83 -2.65 -9.42
N PRO A 248 18.95 -2.48 -10.13
CA PRO A 248 19.31 -3.30 -11.31
C PRO A 248 19.59 -4.78 -11.01
N GLU A 249 19.63 -5.19 -9.74
CA GLU A 249 19.82 -6.60 -9.37
C GLU A 249 18.57 -7.48 -9.62
N THR A 250 17.37 -6.89 -9.77
CA THR A 250 16.14 -7.66 -10.03
C THR A 250 15.90 -7.93 -11.53
N GLU A 251 16.62 -7.27 -12.43
CA GLU A 251 16.47 -7.48 -13.89
C GLU A 251 17.18 -8.75 -14.38
N MET A 252 18.18 -9.27 -13.65
CA MET A 252 18.93 -10.46 -14.08
C MET A 252 18.16 -11.79 -14.00
N GLU A 253 17.07 -11.86 -13.23
CA GLU A 253 16.23 -13.08 -13.16
C GLU A 253 15.08 -13.08 -14.16
N ALA A 254 14.72 -11.92 -14.74
CA ALA A 254 13.59 -11.82 -15.68
C ALA A 254 13.95 -12.21 -17.12
N ASP A 255 15.24 -12.22 -17.48
CA ASP A 255 15.74 -12.56 -18.81
C ASP A 255 16.27 -14.00 -18.92
N ALA A 256 16.07 -14.82 -17.89
CA ALA A 256 16.51 -16.22 -17.83
C ALA A 256 15.33 -17.21 -17.73
N GLU A 257 14.31 -17.05 -18.58
CA GLU A 257 13.35 -18.13 -18.94
C GLU A 257 12.86 -18.01 -20.39
#